data_AF-K6VP00-F1
#
_entry.id   AF-K6VP00-F1
#
_cell.length_a   1.000
_cell.length_b   1.000
_cell.length_c   1.000
_cell.angle_alpha   90.00
_cell.angle_beta   90.00
_cell.angle_gamma   90.00
#
_symmetry.space_group_name_H-M   'P 1'
#
loop_
_entity.id
_entity.type
_entity.pdbx_description
1 polymer ?
#
loop_
_entity_poly.entity_id
_entity_poly.type
_entity_poly.pdbx_seq_one_letter_code
_entity_poly.pdbx_strand_id
1 'polypeptide(L)'
;MSTRVFVACEDPQLDQHIAVPVVQALFRQGLGKRQARVQAITNPRIRGVEDLLANLPSLVRRYAPLGSCVVFAADLDCALVSSA
;
A
#
# COMPACT_ATOMS: atom_id res chain seq x y z
N MET A 1 2.92 20.39 -7.27
CA MET A 1 2.61 19.69 -6.00
C MET A 1 3.19 18.28 -6.07
N SER A 2 3.95 17.81 -5.08
CA SER A 2 4.47 16.43 -5.08
C SER A 2 3.35 15.46 -4.69
N THR A 3 3.02 14.50 -5.56
CA THR A 3 2.07 13.42 -5.25
C THR A 3 2.66 12.55 -4.14
N ARG A 4 1.98 12.48 -2.99
CA ARG A 4 2.32 11.52 -1.93
C ARG A 4 1.41 10.31 -2.07
N VAL A 5 1.99 9.12 -2.11
CA VAL A 5 1.28 7.86 -2.24
C VAL A 5 1.66 7.00 -1.04
N PHE A 6 0.66 6.50 -0.34
CA PHE A 6 0.86 5.55 0.75
C PHE A 6 0.54 4.15 0.25
N VAL A 7 1.35 3.16 0.63
CA VAL A 7 1.15 1.75 0.26
C VAL A 7 0.87 0.96 1.53
N ALA A 8 -0.28 0.30 1.60
CA ALA A 8 -0.62 -0.60 2.68
C ALA A 8 -0.46 -2.04 2.16
N CYS A 9 0.34 -2.84 2.87
CA CYS A 9 0.57 -4.26 2.56
C CYS A 9 0.04 -5.14 3.70
N GLU A 10 -0.32 -6.37 3.39
CA GLU A 10 -0.67 -7.40 4.37
C GLU A 10 0.52 -7.82 5.25
N ASP A 11 1.73 -7.89 4.69
CA ASP A 11 2.97 -8.00 5.43
C ASP A 11 3.82 -6.74 5.21
N PRO A 12 3.67 -5.73 6.08
CA PRO A 12 4.45 -4.51 5.98
C PRO A 12 5.94 -4.72 6.26
N GLN A 13 6.40 -5.89 6.70
CA GLN A 13 7.82 -6.19 6.85
C GLN A 13 8.43 -6.67 5.54
N LEU A 14 7.75 -7.56 4.82
CA LEU A 14 8.28 -8.22 3.62
C LEU A 14 7.82 -7.53 2.33
N ASP A 15 6.52 -7.34 2.16
CA ASP A 15 5.93 -6.93 0.87
C ASP A 15 6.32 -5.51 0.48
N GLN A 16 6.56 -4.64 1.46
CA GLN A 16 6.95 -3.25 1.23
C GLN A 16 8.20 -3.13 0.34
N HIS A 17 9.11 -4.11 0.40
CA HIS A 17 10.34 -4.12 -0.38
C HIS A 17 10.11 -4.35 -1.88
N ILE A 18 8.95 -4.90 -2.23
CA ILE A 18 8.53 -5.13 -3.63
C ILE A 18 7.48 -4.10 -4.03
N ALA A 19 6.44 -3.92 -3.22
CA ALA A 19 5.29 -3.07 -3.53
C ALA A 19 5.69 -1.59 -3.69
N VAL A 20 6.56 -1.06 -2.83
CA VAL A 20 6.97 0.36 -2.92
C VAL A 20 7.72 0.67 -4.21
N PRO A 21 8.78 -0.08 -4.61
CA PRO A 21 9.43 0.12 -5.90
C PRO A 21 8.49 0.01 -7.10
N VAL A 22 7.57 -0.96 -7.09
CA VAL A 22 6.60 -1.16 -8.18
C VAL A 22 5.65 0.04 -8.30
N VAL A 23 5.04 0.45 -7.19
CA VAL A 23 4.15 1.62 -7.18
C VAL A 23 4.92 2.89 -7.54
N GLN A 24 6.16 3.03 -7.09
CA GLN A 24 7.02 4.15 -7.44
C GLN A 24 7.32 4.21 -8.94
N ALA A 25 7.62 3.07 -9.57
CA ALA A 25 7.81 2.99 -11.02
C ALA A 25 6.53 3.35 -11.77
N LEU A 26 5.38 2.80 -11.36
CA LEU A 26 4.08 3.09 -11.97
C LEU A 26 3.73 4.58 -11.96
N PHE A 27 3.91 5.25 -10.81
CA PHE A 27 3.63 6.68 -10.72
C PHE A 27 4.62 7.54 -11.52
N ARG A 28 5.92 7.22 -11.46
CA ARG A 28 6.95 8.05 -12.08
C ARG A 28 7.03 7.87 -13.59
N GLN A 29 6.91 6.63 -14.08
CA GLN A 29 7.08 6.27 -15.47
C GLN A 29 5.74 6.12 -16.19
N GLY A 30 4.79 5.41 -15.59
CA GLY A 30 3.48 5.16 -16.21
C GLY A 30 2.55 6.39 -16.20
N LEU A 31 2.54 7.16 -15.10
CA LEU A 31 1.63 8.29 -14.90
C LEU A 31 2.29 9.67 -15.03
N GLY A 32 3.57 9.73 -15.37
CA GLY A 32 4.34 10.98 -15.52
C GLY A 32 4.53 11.78 -14.22
N LYS A 33 4.20 11.22 -13.04
CA LYS A 33 4.40 11.86 -11.73
C LYS A 33 5.84 11.66 -11.25
N ARG A 34 6.81 12.24 -11.96
CA ARG A 34 8.25 12.04 -11.72
C ARG A 34 8.71 12.33 -10.29
N GLN A 35 8.02 13.25 -9.59
CA GLN A 35 8.31 13.64 -8.20
C GLN A 35 7.40 12.94 -7.18
N ALA A 36 6.72 11.85 -7.56
CA ALA A 36 5.90 11.08 -6.61
C ALA A 36 6.78 10.51 -5.48
N ARG A 37 6.30 10.73 -4.25
CA ARG A 37 6.86 10.16 -3.02
C ARG A 37 5.97 9.00 -2.61
N VAL A 38 6.51 7.79 -2.69
CA VAL A 38 5.81 6.56 -2.31
C VAL A 38 6.36 6.10 -0.97
N GLN A 39 5.48 5.78 -0.03
CA GLN A 39 5.86 5.36 1.32
C GLN A 39 4.97 4.20 1.77
N ALA A 40 5.56 3.16 2.33
CA ALA A 40 4.81 2.08 2.98
C ALA A 40 4.21 2.58 4.30
N ILE A 41 2.98 2.16 4.58
CA ILE A 41 2.34 2.29 5.88
C ILE A 41 2.87 1.17 6.75
N THR A 42 3.72 1.51 7.72
CA THR A 42 4.22 0.56 8.70
C THR A 42 3.23 0.49 9.87
N ASN A 43 2.42 -0.56 9.90
CA ASN A 43 1.59 -0.89 11.07
C ASN A 43 1.85 -2.34 11.48
N PRO A 44 2.57 -2.59 12.59
CA PRO A 44 2.94 -3.95 12.99
C PRO A 44 1.75 -4.83 13.40
N ARG A 45 0.55 -4.24 13.53
CA ARG A 45 -0.70 -4.95 13.84
C ARG A 45 -1.43 -5.48 12.61
N ILE A 46 -0.99 -5.12 11.40
CA ILE A 46 -1.55 -5.65 10.17
C ILE A 46 -0.73 -6.88 9.80
N ARG A 47 -1.37 -8.05 9.79
CA ARG A 47 -0.77 -9.30 9.31
C ARG A 47 -1.82 -10.07 8.51
N GLY A 48 -1.60 -10.19 7.21
CA GLY A 48 -2.54 -10.84 6.33
C GLY A 48 -3.64 -9.91 5.81
N VAL A 49 -4.31 -10.36 4.75
CA VAL A 49 -5.29 -9.57 4.01
C VAL A 49 -6.55 -9.27 4.82
N GLU A 50 -6.99 -10.18 5.68
CA GLU A 50 -8.17 -9.96 6.53
C GLU A 50 -7.97 -8.78 7.48
N ASP A 51 -6.82 -8.72 8.16
CA ASP A 51 -6.46 -7.62 9.04
C ASP A 51 -6.32 -6.32 8.25
N LEU A 52 -5.71 -6.37 7.05
CA LEU A 52 -5.57 -5.21 6.18
C LEU A 52 -6.95 -4.63 5.79
N LEU A 53 -7.89 -5.49 5.39
CA LEU A 53 -9.26 -5.13 5.03
C LEU A 53 -10.05 -4.59 6.23
N ALA A 54 -9.94 -5.24 7.40
CA ALA A 54 -10.59 -4.79 8.63
C ALA A 54 -10.09 -3.40 9.07
N ASN A 55 -8.79 -3.12 8.86
CA ASN A 55 -8.19 -1.83 9.20
C ASN A 55 -8.33 -0.78 8.08
N LEU A 56 -8.82 -1.15 6.90
CA LEU A 56 -8.88 -0.29 5.72
C LEU A 56 -9.57 1.07 5.97
N PRO A 57 -10.75 1.14 6.63
CA PRO A 57 -11.40 2.41 6.91
C PRO A 57 -10.55 3.32 7.81
N SER A 58 -9.81 2.74 8.76
CA SER A 58 -8.94 3.49 9.68
C SER A 58 -7.71 4.04 8.96
N LEU A 59 -7.13 3.24 8.06
CA LEU A 59 -5.99 3.64 7.22
C LEU A 59 -6.39 4.76 6.27
N VAL A 60 -7.52 4.63 5.58
CA VAL A 60 -8.01 5.68 4.67
C VAL A 60 -8.25 6.98 5.44
N ARG A 61 -8.94 6.94 6.60
CA ARG A 61 -9.18 8.15 7.41
C ARG A 61 -7.89 8.82 7.87
N ARG A 62 -6.86 8.04 8.20
CA ARG A 62 -5.58 8.57 8.70
C ARG A 62 -4.68 9.12 7.58
N TYR A 63 -4.63 8.44 6.44
CA TYR A 63 -3.63 8.71 5.40
C TYR A 63 -4.18 9.44 4.17
N ALA A 64 -5.48 9.36 3.87
CA ALA A 64 -6.08 10.12 2.77
C ALA A 64 -5.93 11.65 2.92
N PRO A 65 -6.01 12.26 4.13
CA PRO A 65 -5.74 13.69 4.27
C PRO A 65 -4.27 14.08 4.08
N LEU A 66 -3.35 13.12 4.23
CA LEU A 66 -1.90 13.34 4.18
C LEU A 66 -1.30 13.08 2.79
N GLY A 67 -2.06 12.40 1.93
CA GLY A 67 -1.62 11.85 0.66
C GLY A 67 -2.62 12.11 -0.46
N SER A 68 -2.17 11.90 -1.70
CA SER A 68 -3.04 11.98 -2.87
C SER A 68 -3.70 10.63 -3.20
N CYS A 69 -3.14 9.53 -2.68
CA CYS A 69 -3.58 8.18 -2.96
C CYS A 69 -3.12 7.23 -1.85
N VAL A 70 -3.96 6.24 -1.54
CA VAL A 70 -3.59 5.07 -0.74
C VAL A 70 -3.76 3.84 -1.64
N VAL A 71 -2.69 3.08 -1.82
CA VAL A 71 -2.63 1.86 -2.61
C VAL A 71 -2.65 0.68 -1.65
N PHE A 72 -3.55 -0.25 -1.86
CA PHE A 72 -3.56 -1.55 -1.18
C PHE A 72 -2.88 -2.53 -2.10
N ALA A 73 -1.78 -3.11 -1.64
CA ALA A 73 -1.01 -4.10 -2.36
C ALA A 73 -1.11 -5.40 -1.60
N ALA A 74 -1.55 -6.47 -2.28
CA ALA A 74 -1.52 -7.81 -1.75
C ALA A 74 -0.96 -8.81 -2.75
N ASP A 75 -0.23 -9.79 -2.22
CA ASP A 75 0.28 -10.94 -2.94
C ASP A 75 -0.86 -11.89 -3.37
N LEU A 76 -0.52 -12.80 -4.27
CA LEU A 76 -1.49 -13.70 -4.88
C LEU A 76 -1.81 -14.87 -3.94
N ASP A 77 -0.85 -15.29 -3.11
CA ASP A 77 -0.99 -16.38 -2.17
C ASP A 77 -1.97 -16.08 -1.04
N CYS A 78 -2.17 -14.81 -0.69
CA CYS A 78 -3.26 -14.42 0.20
C CYS A 78 -4.65 -14.81 -0.32
N ALA A 79 -4.88 -14.86 -1.64
CA ALA A 79 -6.16 -15.29 -2.20
C ALA A 79 -6.40 -16.80 -2.03
N LEU A 80 -5.33 -17.60 -2.00
CA LEU A 80 -5.42 -19.07 -1.92
C LEU A 80 -5.82 -19.56 -0.52
N VAL A 81 -5.62 -18.75 0.53
CA VAL A 81 -5.96 -19.10 1.92
C VAL A 81 -7.44 -18.83 2.24
N SER A 82 -8.07 -17.87 1.56
CA SER A 82 -9.47 -17.45 1.81
C SER A 82 -10.56 -18.40 1.26
N SER A 83 -10.15 -19.49 0.59
CA SER A 83 -11.04 -20.43 -0.11
C SER A 83 -11.05 -21.85 0.47
N ALA A 84 -10.54 -22.03 1.70
CA ALA A 84 -10.61 -23.28 2.47
C ALA A 84 -11.50 -23.10 3.71
#